data_AF-A0A0G1PDY8-F1
#
_entry.id   AF-A0A0G1PDY8-F1
#
_cell.length_a   1.000
_cell.length_b   1.000
_cell.length_c   1.000
_cell.angle_alpha   90.00
_cell.angle_beta   90.00
_cell.angle_gamma   90.00
#
_symmetry.space_group_name_H-M   'P 1'
#
loop_
_entity.id
_entity.type
_entity.pdbx_description
1 polymer ?
#
loop_
_entity_poly.entity_id
_entity_poly.type
_entity_poly.pdbx_seq_one_letter_code
_entity_poly.pdbx_strand_id
1 'polypeptide(L)' 'MPKDSPLFIDVGQGLALPIGQPTISTGNTPGRPKKPMKGTFGFNSQTNSLEFWNGFFWLFFL' A
#
# COMPACT_ATOMS: atom_id res chain seq x y z
N MET A 1 1.08 27.78 1.31
CA MET A 1 1.22 26.40 0.77
C MET A 1 0.26 26.25 -0.39
N PRO A 2 0.67 25.65 -1.52
CA PRO A 2 -0.26 25.26 -2.58
C PRO A 2 -1.41 24.46 -1.97
N LYS A 3 -2.62 24.68 -2.46
CA LYS A 3 -3.87 24.12 -1.91
C LYS A 3 -3.88 22.58 -1.86
N ASP A 4 -3.00 21.93 -2.63
CA ASP A 4 -2.90 20.48 -2.78
C ASP A 4 -1.50 19.93 -2.43
N SER A 5 -0.67 20.70 -1.74
CA SER A 5 0.62 20.19 -1.28
C SER A 5 0.41 19.18 -0.15
N PRO A 6 1.06 17.99 -0.23
CA PRO A 6 1.02 17.03 0.85
C PRO A 6 1.51 17.64 2.16
N LEU A 7 0.84 17.31 3.26
CA LEU A 7 1.36 17.58 4.59
C LEU A 7 2.16 16.38 5.07
N PHE A 8 3.41 16.60 5.44
CA PHE A 8 4.29 15.58 6.00
C PHE A 8 4.61 15.91 7.45
N ILE A 9 4.45 14.93 8.34
CA ILE A 9 4.98 15.02 9.70
C ILE A 9 6.33 14.31 9.70
N ASP A 10 7.40 15.06 9.94
CA ASP A 10 8.71 14.48 10.23
C ASP A 10 8.64 13.71 11.55
N VAL A 11 9.01 12.43 11.52
CA VAL A 11 9.05 11.56 12.70
C VAL A 11 10.48 11.17 13.10
N GLY A 12 11.48 11.82 12.50
CA GLY A 12 12.90 11.60 12.71
C GLY A 12 13.50 10.51 11.82
N GLN A 13 14.83 10.37 11.86
CA GLN A 13 15.58 9.32 11.15
C GLN A 13 15.36 9.30 9.61
N GLY A 14 14.97 10.45 9.03
CA GLY A 14 14.67 10.56 7.60
C GLY A 14 13.29 10.01 7.21
N LEU A 15 12.43 9.71 8.19
CA LEU A 15 11.07 9.22 7.97
C LEU A 15 10.07 10.37 8.05
N ALA A 16 9.07 10.35 7.17
CA ALA A 16 7.97 11.30 7.19
C ALA A 16 6.64 10.59 6.95
N LEU A 17 5.63 10.96 7.73
CA LEU A 17 4.27 10.45 7.59
C LEU A 17 3.45 11.41 6.72
N PRO A 18 2.95 10.96 5.55
CA PRO A 18 2.01 11.76 4.77
C PRO A 18 0.65 11.79 5.47
N ILE A 19 0.13 12.98 5.74
CA ILE A 19 -1.17 13.19 6.38
C ILE A 19 -2.22 13.44 5.31
N GLY A 20 -3.33 12.69 5.41
CA GLY A 20 -4.46 12.83 4.49
C GLY A 20 -4.20 12.30 3.08
N GLN A 21 -3.07 11.62 2.84
CA GLN A 21 -2.81 10.96 1.56
C GLN A 21 -3.13 9.47 1.62
N PRO A 22 -3.60 8.88 0.51
CA PRO A 22 -3.72 7.43 0.39
C PRO A 22 -2.35 6.77 0.56
N THR A 23 -2.30 5.70 1.36
CA THR A 23 -1.12 4.83 1.47
C THR A 23 -1.39 3.50 0.79
N ILE A 24 -0.34 2.83 0.35
CA ILE A 24 -0.44 1.44 -0.12
C ILE A 24 -0.55 0.54 1.11
N SER A 25 -1.61 -0.26 1.18
CA SER A 25 -1.76 -1.24 2.25
C SER A 25 -0.59 -2.23 2.21
N THR A 26 0.08 -2.39 3.35
CA THR A 26 1.19 -3.32 3.50
C THR A 26 0.77 -4.44 4.45
N GLY A 27 1.02 -5.70 4.04
CA GLY A 27 0.68 -6.86 4.85
C GLY A 27 1.50 -8.10 4.44
N ASN A 28 1.10 -9.25 4.94
CA ASN A 28 1.66 -10.55 4.56
C ASN A 28 0.61 -11.42 3.84
N THR A 29 1.03 -12.57 3.32
CA THR A 29 0.14 -13.49 2.57
C THR A 29 -1.10 -13.91 3.37
N PRO A 30 -1.01 -14.28 4.67
CA PRO A 30 -2.20 -14.60 5.48
C PRO A 30 -3.12 -13.40 5.76
N GLY A 31 -2.57 -12.19 5.77
CA GLY A 31 -3.30 -10.94 6.01
C GLY A 31 -4.05 -10.39 4.79
N ARG A 32 -3.94 -11.04 3.63
CA ARG A 32 -4.69 -10.65 2.42
C ARG A 32 -6.20 -10.64 2.68
N PRO A 33 -6.95 -9.69 2.09
CA PRO A 33 -8.40 -9.71 2.16
C PRO A 33 -8.96 -11.05 1.69
N LYS A 34 -9.90 -11.63 2.45
CA LYS A 34 -10.54 -12.91 2.10
C LYS A 34 -11.54 -12.80 0.94
N LYS A 35 -12.05 -11.59 0.68
CA LYS A 35 -12.98 -11.26 -0.40
C LYS A 35 -12.52 -9.97 -1.12
N PRO A 36 -11.35 -10.00 -1.78
CA PRO A 36 -10.84 -8.81 -2.47
C PRO A 36 -11.70 -8.48 -3.69
N MET A 37 -11.92 -7.18 -3.92
CA MET A 37 -12.56 -6.71 -5.16
C MET A 37 -11.54 -6.74 -6.29
N LYS A 38 -11.97 -7.03 -7.53
CA LYS A 38 -11.09 -6.89 -8.69
C LYS A 38 -10.48 -5.48 -8.69
N GLY A 39 -9.16 -5.40 -8.79
CA GLY A 39 -8.45 -4.13 -8.66
C GLY A 39 -7.80 -3.87 -7.30
N THR A 40 -8.06 -4.70 -6.28
CA THR A 40 -7.36 -4.57 -4.99
C THR A 40 -5.85 -4.67 -5.20
N PHE A 41 -5.12 -3.73 -4.62
CA PHE A 41 -3.68 -3.56 -4.77
C PHE A 41 -3.03 -3.33 -3.41
N GLY A 42 -1.83 -3.87 -3.21
CA GLY A 42 -1.09 -3.73 -1.96
C GLY A 42 0.35 -4.21 -2.07
N PHE A 43 1.14 -3.98 -1.02
CA PHE A 43 2.48 -4.50 -0.89
C PHE A 43 2.48 -5.69 0.08
N ASN A 44 3.08 -6.81 -0.33
CA ASN A 44 3.25 -7.97 0.54
C ASN A 44 4.70 -8.05 1.01
N SER A 45 4.91 -7.84 2.31
CA SER A 45 6.23 -7.83 2.94
C SER A 45 6.84 -9.24 3.11
N GLN A 46 6.06 -10.31 2.93
CA GLN A 46 6.58 -11.67 2.94
C GLN A 46 7.19 -12.05 1.58
N THR A 47 6.56 -11.63 0.48
CA THR A 47 7.03 -11.88 -0.89
C THR A 47 7.88 -10.73 -1.43
N ASN A 48 7.98 -9.62 -0.69
CA ASN A 48 8.62 -8.37 -1.09
C ASN A 48 8.16 -7.90 -2.48
N SER A 49 6.86 -8.02 -2.75
CA SER A 49 6.28 -7.74 -4.07
C SER A 49 5.06 -6.85 -3.96
N LEU A 50 4.85 -6.03 -4.99
CA LEU A 50 3.55 -5.39 -5.21
C LEU A 50 2.58 -6.44 -5.77
N GLU A 51 1.38 -6.46 -5.24
CA GLU A 51 0.37 -7.46 -5.56
C GLU A 51 -0.93 -6.82 -6.06
N PHE A 52 -1.56 -7.48 -7.02
CA PHE A 52 -2.81 -7.04 -7.62
C PHE A 52 -3.80 -8.21 -7.74
N TRP A 53 -5.03 -8.02 -7.29
CA TRP A 53 -6.10 -9.00 -7.46
C TRP A 53 -6.82 -8.81 -8.80
N ASN A 54 -6.67 -9.79 -9.70
CA ASN A 54 -7.29 -9.73 -11.04
C ASN A 54 -8.75 -10.18 -11.08
N GLY A 55 -9.31 -10.66 -9.96
CA GLY A 55 -10.64 -11.26 -9.87
C GLY A 55 -10.62 -12.75 -9.55
N PHE A 56 -9.50 -13.44 -9.80
CA PHE A 56 -9.34 -14.89 -9.64
C PHE A 56 -8.14 -15.26 -8.76
N PHE A 57 -7.02 -14.56 -8.91
CA PHE A 57 -5.79 -14.78 -8.17
C PHE A 57 -4.98 -13.49 -8.02
N TRP A 58 -4.01 -13.52 -7.10
CA TRP A 58 -3.04 -12.43 -6.93
C TRP A 58 -1.94 -12.54 -7.98
N LEU A 59 -1.70 -11.45 -8.70
CA LEU A 59 -0.52 -11.24 -9.54
C LEU A 59 0.55 -10.51 -8.73
N PHE A 60 1.82 -10.78 -9.04
CA PHE A 60 2.97 -10.23 -8.33
C PHE A 60 3.87 -9.50 -9.31
N PHE A 61 4.38 -8.35 -8.90
CA PHE A 61 5.37 -7.57 -9.63
C PHE A 61 6.61 -7.42 -8.74
N LEU A 62 7.77 -7.80 -9.30
CA LEU A 62 9.10 -7.64 -8.72
C LEU A 62 9.58 -6.19 -8.85
#